data_AF-A0A535PRD0-F1
#
_entry.id   AF-A0A535PRD0-F1
#
_cell.length_a   1.000
_cell.length_b   1.000
_cell.length_c   1.000
_cell.angle_alpha   90.00
_cell.angle_beta   90.00
_cell.angle_gamma   90.00
#
_symmetry.space_group_name_H-M   'P 1'
#
loop_
_entity.id
_entity.type
_entity.pdbx_description
1 polymer ?
#
loop_
_entity_poly.entity_id
_entity_poly.type
_entity_poly.pdbx_seq_one_letter_code
_entity_poly.pdbx_strand_id
1 'polypeptide(L)'
;MRTCGVWEAIYILDGLIRNRSTIQPTTVHADTQGQNLPVFGLAYLLGIKLMPRIRNWKDLNFYRPSREAHYEHIDSLFGDNIVEWDLIQTHWQDLLRVVISIQEGKVLPSMLLRKLTTYSHKNRLYQAFHALGSVERTIFLLTFISDVKLREVIHRSTNKVEEVGLGS
;
A
#
# COMPACT_ATOMS: atom_id res chain seq x y z
N MET A 1 12.47 10.67 -10.93
CA MET A 1 13.16 11.54 -9.96
C MET A 1 12.06 12.21 -9.15
N ARG A 2 11.74 11.93 -7.88
CA ARG A 2 12.44 11.34 -6.71
C ARG A 2 11.66 10.13 -6.15
N THR A 3 12.36 9.05 -5.84
CA THR A 3 11.83 7.82 -5.19
C THR A 3 11.96 7.83 -3.67
N CYS A 4 12.31 8.98 -3.06
CA CYS A 4 12.76 9.06 -1.65
C CYS A 4 11.73 8.50 -0.67
N GLY A 5 10.46 8.95 -0.74
CA GLY A 5 9.43 8.51 0.21
C GLY A 5 8.93 7.07 0.03
N VAL A 6 9.15 6.45 -1.14
CA VAL A 6 8.80 5.03 -1.36
C VAL A 6 9.72 4.11 -0.57
N TRP A 7 11.01 4.41 -0.55
CA TRP A 7 11.98 3.59 0.16
C TRP A 7 11.87 3.76 1.67
N GLU A 8 11.56 4.97 2.16
CA GLU A 8 11.33 5.20 3.59
C GLU A 8 10.17 4.36 4.14
N ALA A 9 9.04 4.31 3.45
CA ALA A 9 7.90 3.46 3.82
C ALA A 9 8.27 1.99 3.96
N ILE A 10 9.10 1.54 3.01
CA ILE A 10 9.53 0.16 2.90
C ILE A 10 10.48 -0.20 4.05
N TYR A 11 11.37 0.72 4.44
CA TYR A 11 12.24 0.52 5.60
C TYR A 11 11.47 0.61 6.93
N ILE A 12 10.37 1.36 7.00
CA ILE A 12 9.47 1.35 8.16
C ILE A 12 8.86 -0.06 8.34
N LEU A 13 8.46 -0.73 7.26
CA LEU A 13 7.97 -2.11 7.34
C LEU A 13 9.01 -3.08 7.91
N ASP A 14 10.27 -2.95 7.52
CA ASP A 14 11.36 -3.75 8.11
C ASP A 14 11.48 -3.52 9.62
N GLY A 15 11.41 -2.26 10.05
CA GLY A 15 11.45 -1.86 11.45
C GLY A 15 10.28 -2.41 12.26
N LEU A 16 9.06 -2.37 11.70
CA LEU A 16 7.86 -2.91 12.33
C LEU A 16 7.91 -4.42 12.52
N ILE A 17 8.33 -5.17 11.49
CA ILE A 17 8.42 -6.63 11.57
C ILE A 17 9.51 -7.07 12.55
N ARG A 18 10.60 -6.29 12.68
CA ARG A 18 11.67 -6.57 13.65
C ARG A 18 11.35 -6.08 15.05
N ASN A 19 10.27 -5.32 15.24
CA ASN A 19 9.91 -4.79 16.53
C ASN A 19 9.37 -5.92 17.42
N ARG A 20 10.21 -6.35 18.38
CA ARG A 20 9.85 -7.36 19.40
C ARG A 20 9.24 -6.77 20.66
N SER A 21 8.96 -5.46 20.68
CA SER A 21 8.34 -4.80 21.84
C SER A 21 6.85 -5.14 21.94
N THR A 22 6.29 -4.94 23.14
CA THR A 22 4.87 -5.15 23.44
C THR A 22 3.94 -4.25 22.63
N ILE A 23 4.47 -3.13 22.09
CA ILE A 23 3.72 -2.18 21.26
C ILE A 23 4.09 -2.44 19.81
N GLN A 24 3.18 -3.04 19.06
CA GLN A 24 3.29 -3.21 17.62
C GLN A 24 2.50 -2.09 16.92
N PRO A 25 3.17 -1.12 16.28
CA PRO A 25 2.48 -0.10 15.51
C PRO A 25 1.76 -0.78 14.34
N THR A 26 0.43 -0.73 14.35
CA THR A 26 -0.42 -1.30 13.30
C THR A 26 -0.65 -0.33 12.15
N THR A 27 -0.16 0.91 12.26
CA THR A 27 -0.40 1.99 11.29
C THR A 27 0.91 2.63 10.84
N VAL A 28 1.09 2.80 9.52
CA VAL A 28 2.27 3.46 8.93
C VAL A 28 1.85 4.66 8.10
N HIS A 29 2.35 5.83 8.48
CA HIS A 29 2.31 7.04 7.66
C HIS A 29 3.57 7.12 6.81
N ALA A 30 3.42 7.04 5.50
CA ALA A 30 4.56 7.14 4.59
C ALA A 30 4.30 8.10 3.44
N ASP A 31 5.35 8.83 3.03
CA ASP A 31 5.35 9.69 1.84
C ASP A 31 5.64 8.87 0.56
N THR A 32 5.17 7.62 0.52
CA THR A 32 4.94 6.93 -0.74
C THR A 32 3.91 7.77 -1.49
N GLN A 33 4.17 8.12 -2.75
CA GLN A 33 3.21 8.83 -3.60
C GLN A 33 1.95 7.99 -3.90
N GLY A 34 1.35 7.27 -2.94
CA GLY A 34 0.13 6.47 -3.08
C GLY A 34 0.18 5.38 -4.17
N GLN A 35 1.26 5.25 -4.94
CA GLN A 35 1.25 4.55 -6.23
C GLN A 35 1.80 3.13 -6.17
N ASN A 36 2.54 2.74 -5.13
CA ASN A 36 3.16 1.42 -5.09
C ASN A 36 2.16 0.35 -4.62
N LEU A 37 1.38 -0.17 -5.57
CA LEU A 37 0.37 -1.21 -5.36
C LEU A 37 0.91 -2.43 -4.61
N PRO A 38 2.07 -3.03 -4.97
CA PRO A 38 2.66 -4.13 -4.20
C PRO A 38 2.84 -3.86 -2.70
N VAL A 39 3.11 -2.61 -2.31
CA VAL A 39 3.27 -2.24 -0.88
C VAL A 39 1.94 -2.32 -0.16
N PHE A 40 0.84 -1.86 -0.78
CA PHE A 40 -0.51 -2.03 -0.25
C PHE A 40 -0.87 -3.50 -0.07
N GLY A 41 -0.59 -4.34 -1.09
CA GLY A 41 -0.86 -5.78 -1.00
C GLY A 41 -0.06 -6.45 0.11
N LEU A 42 1.23 -6.12 0.24
CA LEU A 42 2.06 -6.69 1.29
C LEU A 42 1.63 -6.24 2.69
N ALA A 43 1.36 -4.95 2.87
CA ALA A 43 0.97 -4.42 4.18
C ALA A 43 -0.37 -4.99 4.64
N TYR A 44 -1.35 -5.13 3.74
CA TYR A 44 -2.62 -5.80 4.04
C TYR A 44 -2.40 -7.20 4.60
N LEU A 45 -1.59 -8.03 3.92
CA LEU A 45 -1.32 -9.39 4.38
C LEU A 45 -0.54 -9.46 5.69
N LEU A 46 0.26 -8.44 6.00
CA LEU A 46 0.96 -8.30 7.28
C LEU A 46 0.07 -7.73 8.39
N GLY A 47 -1.19 -7.37 8.10
CA GLY A 47 -2.08 -6.71 9.06
C GLY A 47 -1.68 -5.27 9.38
N ILE A 48 -0.90 -4.63 8.51
CA ILE A 48 -0.40 -3.26 8.66
C ILE A 48 -1.31 -2.31 7.88
N LYS A 49 -1.92 -1.37 8.59
CA LYS A 49 -2.71 -0.29 8.00
C LYS A 49 -1.79 0.78 7.43
N LEU A 50 -1.64 0.80 6.12
CA LEU A 50 -0.98 1.92 5.44
C LEU A 50 -1.89 3.15 5.41
N MET A 51 -1.31 4.30 5.76
CA MET A 51 -1.96 5.60 5.69
C MET A 51 -1.06 6.58 4.94
N PRO A 52 -0.85 6.37 3.63
CA PRO A 52 0.02 7.23 2.84
C PRO A 52 -0.54 8.64 2.73
N ARG A 53 0.36 9.62 2.61
CA ARG A 53 -0.03 11.01 2.33
C ARG A 53 -0.54 11.09 0.90
N ILE A 54 -1.82 11.42 0.73
CA ILE A 54 -2.40 11.65 -0.59
C ILE A 54 -2.52 13.15 -0.85
N ARG A 55 -1.75 13.66 -1.82
CA ARG A 55 -1.83 15.07 -2.26
C ARG A 55 -2.93 15.27 -3.31
N ASN A 56 -2.89 14.50 -4.39
CA ASN A 56 -3.87 14.55 -5.48
C ASN A 56 -4.50 13.16 -5.67
N TRP A 57 -5.60 12.89 -4.96
CA TRP A 57 -6.29 11.60 -5.08
C TRP A 57 -6.94 11.41 -6.46
N LYS A 58 -7.27 12.50 -7.16
CA LYS A 58 -7.88 12.49 -8.50
C LYS A 58 -6.96 11.94 -9.59
N ASP A 59 -5.64 12.00 -9.38
CA ASP A 59 -4.64 11.51 -10.33
C ASP A 59 -4.34 10.01 -10.11
N LEU A 60 -5.00 9.38 -9.14
CA LEU A 60 -4.77 7.98 -8.79
C LEU A 60 -5.83 7.08 -9.44
N ASN A 61 -5.39 5.96 -10.02
CA ASN A 61 -6.28 4.98 -10.63
C ASN A 61 -7.12 4.27 -9.56
N PHE A 62 -8.44 4.22 -9.75
CA PHE A 62 -9.35 3.33 -9.02
C PHE A 62 -9.59 2.08 -9.86
N TYR A 63 -9.77 0.94 -9.20
CA TYR A 63 -9.98 -0.35 -9.86
C TYR A 63 -11.39 -0.86 -9.61
N ARG A 64 -12.08 -1.28 -10.67
CA ARG A 64 -13.40 -1.91 -10.58
C ARG A 64 -13.26 -3.39 -10.23
N PRO A 65 -14.22 -3.96 -9.48
CA PRO A 65 -14.25 -5.41 -9.26
C PRO A 65 -14.60 -6.19 -10.54
N SER A 66 -15.36 -5.61 -11.47
CA SER A 66 -15.65 -6.20 -12.78
C SER A 66 -16.00 -5.12 -13.80
N ARG A 67 -16.18 -5.50 -15.08
CA ARG A 67 -16.57 -4.55 -16.15
C ARG A 67 -18.00 -4.05 -16.00
N GLU A 68 -18.85 -4.86 -15.38
CA GLU A 68 -20.29 -4.62 -15.22
C GLU A 68 -20.60 -3.78 -13.98
N ALA A 69 -19.60 -3.54 -13.11
CA ALA A 69 -19.76 -2.75 -11.91
C ALA A 69 -19.86 -1.26 -12.29
N HIS A 70 -21.03 -0.66 -12.06
CA HIS A 70 -21.30 0.76 -12.29
C HIS A 70 -21.79 1.43 -11.00
N TYR A 71 -21.38 2.68 -10.77
CA TYR A 71 -21.68 3.42 -9.55
C TYR A 71 -22.34 4.78 -9.85
N GLU A 72 -23.60 4.96 -9.47
CA GLU A 72 -24.40 6.15 -9.83
C GLU A 72 -23.71 7.50 -9.58
N HIS A 73 -23.04 7.66 -8.43
CA HIS A 73 -22.48 8.96 -8.01
C HIS A 73 -20.97 9.06 -8.11
N ILE A 74 -20.27 7.94 -8.29
CA ILE A 74 -18.79 7.88 -8.22
C ILE A 74 -18.17 7.18 -9.43
N ASP A 75 -18.94 6.89 -10.48
CA ASP A 75 -18.44 6.18 -11.66
C ASP A 75 -17.23 6.87 -12.30
N SER A 76 -17.23 8.21 -12.29
CA SER A 76 -16.15 9.05 -12.83
C SER A 76 -14.81 8.89 -12.11
N LEU A 77 -14.81 8.30 -10.90
CA LEU A 77 -13.58 7.96 -10.19
C LEU A 77 -12.87 6.75 -10.82
N PHE A 78 -13.63 5.88 -11.47
CA PHE A 78 -13.15 4.61 -11.99
C PHE A 78 -12.99 4.69 -13.51
N GLY A 79 -11.74 4.63 -13.98
CA GLY A 79 -11.45 4.38 -15.38
C GLY A 79 -11.72 2.91 -15.78
N ASP A 80 -11.07 2.47 -16.86
CA ASP A 80 -11.20 1.11 -17.42
C ASP A 80 -10.40 0.04 -16.66
N ASN A 81 -9.78 0.40 -15.53
CA ASN A 81 -8.96 -0.51 -14.74
C ASN A 81 -9.84 -1.50 -13.99
N ILE A 82 -9.61 -2.79 -14.19
CA ILE A 82 -10.32 -3.88 -13.51
C ILE A 82 -9.32 -4.65 -12.64
N VAL A 83 -9.75 -5.12 -11.48
CA VAL A 83 -8.94 -5.99 -10.62
C VAL A 83 -8.70 -7.33 -11.32
N GLU A 84 -7.44 -7.76 -11.36
CA GLU A 84 -7.04 -9.07 -11.88
C GLU A 84 -7.22 -10.17 -10.82
N TRP A 85 -8.46 -10.57 -10.55
CA TRP A 85 -8.80 -11.54 -9.50
C TRP A 85 -8.11 -12.90 -9.68
N ASP A 86 -7.99 -13.37 -10.92
CA ASP A 86 -7.36 -14.66 -11.23
C ASP A 86 -5.90 -14.73 -10.77
N LEU A 87 -5.17 -13.61 -10.84
CA LEU A 87 -3.79 -13.54 -10.33
C LEU A 87 -3.75 -13.70 -8.81
N ILE A 88 -4.68 -13.07 -8.10
CA ILE A 88 -4.78 -13.18 -6.64
C ILE A 88 -5.10 -14.63 -6.25
N GLN A 89 -6.11 -15.23 -6.90
CA GLN A 89 -6.52 -16.61 -6.61
C GLN A 89 -5.42 -17.61 -6.93
N THR A 90 -4.81 -17.51 -8.12
CA THR A 90 -3.76 -18.42 -8.59
C THR A 90 -2.53 -18.40 -7.68
N HIS A 91 -2.13 -17.21 -7.21
CA HIS A 91 -0.90 -17.02 -6.43
C HIS A 91 -1.15 -16.80 -4.94
N TRP A 92 -2.37 -17.07 -4.44
CA TRP A 92 -2.72 -16.84 -3.04
C TRP A 92 -1.75 -17.53 -2.06
N GLN A 93 -1.42 -18.79 -2.34
CA GLN A 93 -0.47 -19.54 -1.52
C GLN A 93 0.95 -18.96 -1.57
N ASP A 94 1.39 -18.44 -2.71
CA ASP A 94 2.70 -17.82 -2.86
C ASP A 94 2.79 -16.51 -2.06
N LEU A 95 1.74 -15.70 -2.09
CA LEU A 95 1.62 -14.48 -1.28
C LEU A 95 1.72 -14.81 0.22
N LEU A 96 0.98 -15.82 0.70
CA LEU A 96 1.03 -16.25 2.09
C LEU A 96 2.40 -16.80 2.50
N ARG A 97 3.07 -17.59 1.64
CA ARG A 97 4.42 -18.09 1.90
C ARG A 97 5.43 -16.97 2.09
N VAL A 98 5.30 -15.90 1.31
CA VAL A 98 6.14 -14.71 1.44
C VAL A 98 5.90 -14.02 2.79
N VAL A 99 4.64 -13.86 3.19
CA VAL A 99 4.26 -13.26 4.49
C VAL A 99 4.81 -14.08 5.65
N ILE A 100 4.66 -15.40 5.61
CA ILE A 100 5.23 -16.31 6.61
C ILE A 100 6.75 -16.17 6.67
N SER A 101 7.43 -16.15 5.51
CA SER A 101 8.88 -15.97 5.46
C SER A 101 9.35 -14.65 6.06
N ILE A 102 8.55 -13.59 5.92
CA ILE A 102 8.81 -12.29 6.56
C ILE A 102 8.60 -12.38 8.08
N GLN A 103 7.51 -12.98 8.53
CA GLN A 103 7.20 -13.16 9.96
C GLN A 103 8.24 -14.04 10.68
N GLU A 104 8.80 -15.03 9.99
CA GLU A 104 9.92 -15.86 10.48
C GLU A 104 11.27 -15.12 10.45
N GLY A 105 11.32 -13.90 9.92
CA GLY A 105 12.55 -13.10 9.79
C GLY A 105 13.52 -13.60 8.71
N LYS A 106 13.10 -14.52 7.84
CA LYS A 106 13.93 -15.08 6.75
C LYS A 106 14.12 -14.09 5.60
N VAL A 107 13.15 -13.21 5.38
CA VAL A 107 13.15 -12.20 4.31
C VAL A 107 12.73 -10.85 4.87
N LEU A 108 13.40 -9.77 4.46
CA LEU A 108 12.97 -8.41 4.78
C LEU A 108 11.98 -7.89 3.75
N PRO A 109 10.88 -7.23 4.17
CA PRO A 109 9.96 -6.51 3.28
C PRO A 109 10.70 -5.64 2.24
N SER A 110 11.73 -4.91 2.64
CA SER A 110 12.51 -4.05 1.76
C SER A 110 13.26 -4.78 0.66
N MET A 111 13.91 -5.89 1.02
CA MET A 111 14.63 -6.72 0.06
C MET A 111 13.67 -7.37 -0.93
N LEU A 112 12.53 -7.87 -0.44
CA LEU A 112 11.49 -8.45 -1.28
C LEU A 112 10.96 -7.41 -2.27
N LEU A 113 10.46 -6.28 -1.79
CA LEU A 113 9.84 -5.26 -2.62
C LEU A 113 10.82 -4.70 -3.65
N ARG A 114 12.09 -4.49 -3.27
CA ARG A 114 13.15 -4.13 -4.22
C ARG A 114 13.26 -5.16 -5.33
N LYS A 115 13.38 -6.44 -5.00
CA LYS A 115 13.52 -7.52 -5.98
C LYS A 115 12.29 -7.67 -6.87
N LEU A 116 11.09 -7.51 -6.31
CA LEU A 116 9.83 -7.55 -7.06
C LEU A 116 9.76 -6.39 -8.07
N THR A 117 10.14 -5.18 -7.66
CA THR A 117 10.13 -3.99 -8.55
C THR A 117 11.17 -4.04 -9.67
N THR A 118 12.34 -4.66 -9.44
CA THR A 118 13.37 -4.81 -10.48
C THR A 118 12.94 -5.69 -11.66
N TYR A 119 12.04 -6.65 -11.45
CA TYR A 119 11.58 -7.60 -12.47
C TYR A 119 10.05 -7.56 -12.68
N SER A 120 9.43 -6.40 -12.46
CA SER A 120 7.99 -6.20 -12.31
C SER A 120 7.14 -6.88 -13.39
N HIS A 121 7.46 -6.69 -14.68
CA HIS A 121 6.61 -7.17 -15.78
C HIS A 121 6.67 -8.69 -16.02
N LYS A 122 7.72 -9.39 -15.57
CA LYS A 122 7.87 -10.85 -15.77
C LYS A 122 7.60 -11.65 -14.50
N ASN A 123 7.48 -10.97 -13.36
CA ASN A 123 7.38 -11.62 -12.07
C ASN A 123 5.91 -11.79 -11.67
N ARG A 124 5.42 -13.03 -11.75
CA ARG A 124 4.03 -13.37 -11.36
C ARG A 124 3.71 -13.01 -9.91
N LEU A 125 4.68 -13.12 -9.01
CA LEU A 125 4.50 -12.72 -7.61
C LEU A 125 4.36 -11.20 -7.48
N TYR A 126 5.10 -10.42 -8.26
CA TYR A 126 4.89 -8.96 -8.33
C TYR A 126 3.47 -8.65 -8.84
N GLN A 127 3.03 -9.33 -9.90
CA GLN A 127 1.70 -9.14 -10.48
C GLN A 127 0.59 -9.49 -9.47
N ALA A 128 0.76 -10.57 -8.69
CA ALA A 128 -0.17 -10.94 -7.63
C ALA A 128 -0.22 -9.88 -6.50
N PHE A 129 0.93 -9.40 -6.03
CA PHE A 129 0.99 -8.31 -5.06
C PHE A 129 0.40 -7.00 -5.60
N HIS A 130 0.60 -6.72 -6.88
CA HIS A 130 0.04 -5.57 -7.57
C HIS A 130 -1.49 -5.67 -7.67
N ALA A 131 -2.03 -6.83 -8.05
CA ALA A 131 -3.46 -7.08 -8.13
C ALA A 131 -4.14 -6.99 -6.75
N LEU A 132 -3.56 -7.61 -5.72
CA LEU A 132 -4.08 -7.47 -4.36
C LEU A 132 -3.99 -6.02 -3.87
N GLY A 133 -2.86 -5.37 -4.15
CA GLY A 133 -2.64 -3.97 -3.81
C GLY A 133 -3.63 -3.01 -4.49
N SER A 134 -4.11 -3.33 -5.69
CA SER A 134 -5.06 -2.48 -6.41
C SER A 134 -6.44 -2.48 -5.75
N VAL A 135 -6.86 -3.63 -5.20
CA VAL A 135 -8.05 -3.75 -4.35
C VAL A 135 -7.88 -2.89 -3.10
N GLU A 136 -6.85 -3.15 -2.32
CA GLU A 136 -6.63 -2.50 -1.02
C GLU A 136 -6.44 -0.99 -1.15
N ARG A 137 -5.71 -0.54 -2.17
CA ARG A 137 -5.56 0.89 -2.43
C ARG A 137 -6.87 1.53 -2.83
N THR A 138 -7.69 0.87 -3.65
CA THR A 138 -8.99 1.40 -4.06
C THR A 138 -9.91 1.55 -2.85
N ILE A 139 -9.97 0.55 -1.97
CA ILE A 139 -10.73 0.61 -0.72
C ILE A 139 -10.23 1.76 0.16
N PHE A 140 -8.91 1.90 0.31
CA PHE A 140 -8.32 3.00 1.07
C PHE A 140 -8.72 4.38 0.50
N LEU A 141 -8.65 4.56 -0.81
CA LEU A 141 -9.00 5.83 -1.47
C LEU A 141 -10.48 6.17 -1.31
N LEU A 142 -11.37 5.19 -1.49
CA LEU A 142 -12.81 5.38 -1.27
C LEU A 142 -13.11 5.78 0.17
N THR A 143 -12.43 5.13 1.14
CA THR A 143 -12.52 5.49 2.56
C THR A 143 -12.00 6.91 2.80
N PHE A 144 -10.86 7.27 2.21
CA PHE A 144 -10.25 8.59 2.30
C PHE A 144 -11.14 9.71 1.75
N ILE A 145 -11.87 9.46 0.66
CA ILE A 145 -12.79 10.44 0.04
C ILE A 145 -14.11 10.51 0.83
N SER A 146 -14.54 9.43 1.45
CA SER A 146 -15.79 9.39 2.22
C SER A 146 -15.63 9.93 3.64
N ASP A 147 -14.44 9.84 4.24
CA ASP A 147 -14.20 10.18 5.65
C ASP A 147 -13.37 11.46 5.81
N VAL A 148 -14.02 12.55 6.21
CA VAL A 148 -13.38 13.84 6.53
C VAL A 148 -12.39 13.71 7.69
N LYS A 149 -12.69 12.91 8.72
CA LYS A 149 -11.82 12.73 9.88
C LYS A 149 -10.55 11.99 9.50
N LEU A 150 -10.65 10.99 8.62
CA LEU A 150 -9.47 10.30 8.09
C LEU A 150 -8.56 11.26 7.32
N ARG A 151 -9.13 12.18 6.52
CA ARG A 151 -8.35 13.24 5.86
C ARG A 151 -7.65 14.13 6.87
N GLU A 152 -8.36 14.59 7.90
CA GLU A 152 -7.78 15.43 8.95
C GLU A 152 -6.65 14.73 9.71
N VAL A 153 -6.79 13.44 10.06
CA VAL A 153 -5.75 12.66 10.75
C VAL A 153 -4.49 12.56 9.89
N ILE A 154 -4.64 12.24 8.60
CA ILE A 154 -3.50 12.16 7.66
C ILE A 154 -2.83 13.53 7.52
N HIS A 155 -3.60 14.62 7.37
CA HIS A 155 -3.06 15.98 7.29
C HIS A 155 -2.35 16.40 8.59
N ARG A 156 -2.94 16.14 9.78
CA ARG A 156 -2.33 16.50 11.08
C ARG A 156 -1.08 15.70 11.38
N SER A 157 -1.06 14.39 11.08
CA SER A 157 0.13 13.54 11.24
C SER A 157 1.31 14.05 10.40
N THR A 158 1.00 14.66 9.24
CA THR A 158 1.99 15.27 8.35
C THR A 158 2.55 16.58 8.93
N ASN A 159 1.68 17.49 9.42
CA ASN A 159 2.12 18.78 9.97
C ASN A 159 2.99 18.62 11.23
N LYS A 160 2.71 17.61 12.07
CA LYS A 160 3.53 17.34 13.27
C LYS A 160 4.96 16.89 12.95
N VAL A 161 5.18 16.21 11.82
CA VAL A 161 6.53 15.79 11.42
C VAL A 161 7.35 16.98 10.88
N GLU A 162 6.70 17.94 10.22
CA GLU A 162 7.36 19.15 9.70
C GLU A 162 7.73 20.15 10.81
N GLU A 163 6.98 20.20 11.91
CA GLU A 163 7.26 21.09 13.05
C GLU A 163 8.44 20.62 13.92
N VAL A 164 8.73 19.32 13.96
CA VAL A 164 9.87 18.76 14.72
C VAL A 164 11.20 18.85 13.94
N GLY A 165 11.17 19.17 12.64
CA GLY A 165 12.35 19.27 11.78
C GLY A 165 13.02 20.65 11.69
N LEU A 166 12.49 21.69 12.36
CA LEU A 166 13.01 23.07 12.30
C LEU A 166 13.57 23.59 13.63
N GLY A 167 13.84 22.70 14.59
CA GLY A 167 14.44 23.05 15.88
C GLY A 167 15.59 22.14 16.26
N SER A 168 16.70 22.16 15.50
CA SER A 168 18.02 21.66 15.92
C SER A 168 19.12 22.36 15.14
#